data_AF-A0A936AA42-F1
#
_entry.id   AF-A0A936AA42-F1
#
_cell.length_a   1.000
_cell.length_b   1.000
_cell.length_c   1.000
_cell.angle_alpha   90.00
_cell.angle_beta   90.00
_cell.angle_gamma   90.00
#
_symmetry.space_group_name_H-M   'P 1'
#
loop_
_entity.id
_entity.type
_entity.pdbx_description
1 polymer ?
#
loop_
_entity_poly.entity_id
_entity_poly.type
_entity_poly.pdbx_seq_one_letter_code
_entity_poly.pdbx_strand_id
1 'polypeptide(L)'
;MLGNNDSANDDLGRTREGHLEMIEMGEVENITRNSLTAITHGSDGVPSNCGQIRTAWTAGAANNYWIGNNEIDILPPTGGLFGSAGIIDVAFGAMLSYNADAIDGFSFEELHNPPGSTLPSLRDAETALGVATTFVFNNGALITSSYAAPANGIDASSAVFMHDAIYNEFVTDASIAAKSEWVVTFPTKRFYVDQAIVGATAIRPFTRIFPTGGSQGTAPVDILLTVKNREEGPVAQFCDNPEDPSCLDFSPLPPGQTAITPQLRFEANVVTINDSTPSASDVLGSTLTSNVNASSIGVTDGWMRMGLYATSEPLPGSTLITQHVMRIDTAGGEQYLGLPTTGFWASRFTNASAQPGLLATYSGLWKHKGSRLCSGSCL
;
A
#
# COMPACT_ATOMS: atom_id res chain seq x y z
N MET A 1 8.90 3.70 -19.58
CA MET A 1 8.09 2.59 -19.02
C MET A 1 9.02 1.45 -18.68
N LEU A 2 9.38 1.31 -17.40
CA LEU A 2 9.93 0.06 -16.91
C LEU A 2 8.74 -0.87 -16.75
N GLY A 3 8.43 -1.64 -17.79
CA GLY A 3 7.51 -2.76 -17.64
C GLY A 3 8.19 -3.76 -16.72
N ASN A 4 7.69 -3.87 -15.49
CA ASN A 4 7.91 -5.07 -14.69
C ASN A 4 7.48 -6.24 -15.58
N ASN A 5 8.41 -7.10 -15.97
CA ASN A 5 8.17 -8.19 -16.92
C ASN A 5 7.38 -9.32 -16.22
N ASP A 6 6.19 -8.98 -15.72
CA ASP A 6 5.31 -9.76 -14.87
C ASP A 6 4.50 -10.81 -15.65
N SER A 7 4.68 -10.82 -16.98
CA SER A 7 3.95 -11.60 -17.99
C SER A 7 2.43 -11.39 -18.00
N ALA A 8 1.94 -10.36 -17.30
CA ALA A 8 0.56 -9.91 -17.37
C ALA A 8 0.32 -9.07 -18.65
N ASN A 9 -0.95 -8.90 -18.99
CA ASN A 9 -1.42 -8.09 -20.12
C ASN A 9 -1.27 -6.59 -19.86
N ASP A 10 -0.75 -5.82 -20.81
CA ASP A 10 -0.63 -4.34 -20.71
C ASP A 10 -1.95 -3.58 -20.96
N ASP A 11 -3.10 -4.19 -20.67
CA ASP A 11 -4.39 -3.54 -20.88
C ASP A 11 -4.86 -2.70 -19.67
N LEU A 12 -5.97 -1.99 -19.86
CA LEU A 12 -6.57 -1.15 -18.82
C LEU A 12 -7.07 -1.96 -17.61
N GLY A 13 -7.13 -3.29 -17.68
CA GLY A 13 -7.38 -4.14 -16.52
C GLY A 13 -6.35 -3.92 -15.41
N ARG A 14 -5.10 -3.58 -15.76
CA ARG A 14 -4.04 -3.27 -14.76
C ARG A 14 -4.34 -2.02 -13.94
N THR A 15 -5.18 -1.10 -14.41
CA THR A 15 -5.52 0.10 -13.63
C THR A 15 -6.64 -0.15 -12.61
N ARG A 16 -7.18 -1.37 -12.57
CA ARG A 16 -8.26 -1.75 -11.65
C ARG A 16 -7.77 -2.28 -10.30
N GLU A 17 -6.48 -2.61 -10.20
CA GLU A 17 -5.87 -3.22 -9.01
C GLU A 17 -4.55 -2.47 -8.70
N GLY A 18 -4.41 -1.90 -7.51
CA GLY A 18 -3.21 -1.15 -7.14
C GLY A 18 -3.48 0.00 -6.18
N HIS A 19 -2.54 0.94 -6.12
CA HIS A 19 -2.65 2.20 -5.39
C HIS A 19 -2.22 3.38 -6.25
N LEU A 20 -2.55 4.58 -5.78
CA LEU A 20 -2.16 5.83 -6.42
C LEU A 20 -1.14 6.54 -5.54
N GLU A 21 -0.06 7.00 -6.15
CA GLU A 21 0.97 7.83 -5.51
C GLU A 21 0.85 9.25 -6.09
N MET A 22 0.76 10.24 -5.22
CA MET A 22 0.74 11.66 -5.60
C MET A 22 1.88 12.35 -4.82
N ILE A 23 2.84 12.89 -5.55
CA ILE A 23 4.04 13.51 -4.98
C ILE A 23 4.11 14.95 -5.48
N GLU A 24 4.28 15.89 -4.55
CA GLU A 24 4.56 17.28 -4.89
C GLU A 24 5.96 17.39 -5.47
N MET A 25 6.06 17.94 -6.69
CA MET A 25 7.35 18.07 -7.39
C MET A 25 8.07 19.40 -7.11
N GLY A 26 7.41 20.32 -6.41
CA GLY A 26 7.83 21.70 -6.20
C GLY A 26 6.71 22.69 -6.48
N GLU A 27 6.91 23.94 -6.09
CA GLU A 27 6.00 25.04 -6.35
C GLU A 27 6.40 25.81 -7.60
N VAL A 28 5.44 26.12 -8.48
CA VAL A 28 5.73 26.84 -9.73
C VAL A 28 5.61 28.35 -9.50
N GLU A 29 6.63 29.11 -9.87
CA GLU A 29 6.73 30.56 -9.70
C GLU A 29 6.98 31.32 -11.02
N ASN A 30 6.99 32.65 -10.97
CA ASN A 30 7.36 33.51 -12.10
C ASN A 30 8.75 34.13 -11.90
N ILE A 31 9.82 33.32 -11.93
CA ILE A 31 11.18 33.78 -11.63
C ILE A 31 11.91 34.24 -12.90
N THR A 32 11.98 33.36 -13.91
CA THR A 32 12.77 33.51 -15.12
C THR A 32 11.93 33.41 -16.40
N ARG A 33 10.97 32.47 -16.47
CA ARG A 33 10.21 32.19 -17.71
C ARG A 33 8.71 32.46 -17.58
N ASN A 34 8.26 32.96 -16.44
CA ASN A 34 6.84 33.20 -16.15
C ASN A 34 5.97 31.92 -16.27
N SER A 35 6.51 30.78 -15.85
CA SER A 35 5.82 29.49 -15.96
C SER A 35 4.50 29.45 -15.20
N LEU A 36 4.44 30.06 -14.00
CA LEU A 36 3.18 30.14 -13.23
C LEU A 36 2.09 30.88 -14.01
N THR A 37 2.41 31.99 -14.66
CA THR A 37 1.44 32.73 -15.49
C THR A 37 0.93 31.88 -16.66
N ALA A 38 1.81 31.09 -17.26
CA ALA A 38 1.47 30.23 -18.39
C ALA A 38 0.51 29.08 -18.02
N ILE A 39 0.56 28.58 -16.77
CA ILE A 39 -0.31 27.51 -16.25
C ILE A 39 -1.54 28.01 -15.46
N THR A 40 -1.55 29.29 -15.06
CA THR A 40 -2.68 29.88 -14.31
C THR A 40 -3.91 29.94 -15.21
N HIS A 41 -5.02 29.37 -14.73
CA HIS A 41 -6.28 29.33 -15.45
C HIS A 41 -6.93 30.72 -15.45
N GLY A 42 -7.31 31.20 -16.64
CA GLY A 42 -8.05 32.45 -16.80
C GLY A 42 -9.53 32.32 -16.39
N SER A 43 -10.30 33.36 -16.66
CA SER A 43 -11.76 33.38 -16.41
C SER A 43 -12.55 32.37 -17.25
N ASP A 44 -11.96 31.88 -18.34
CA ASP A 44 -12.48 30.83 -19.21
C ASP A 44 -12.10 29.41 -18.74
N GLY A 45 -11.35 29.30 -17.64
CA GLY A 45 -10.88 28.01 -17.12
C GLY A 45 -9.78 27.38 -17.97
N VAL A 46 -9.09 28.14 -18.83
CA VAL A 46 -7.99 27.64 -19.66
C VAL A 46 -6.71 28.39 -19.30
N PRO A 47 -5.55 27.69 -19.19
CA PRO A 47 -4.28 28.38 -18.99
C PRO A 47 -3.91 29.28 -20.16
N SER A 48 -3.31 30.43 -19.86
CA SER A 48 -3.00 31.46 -20.85
C SER A 48 -1.99 31.03 -21.91
N ASN A 49 -1.09 30.07 -21.61
CA ASN A 49 -0.04 29.65 -22.55
C ASN A 49 0.43 28.19 -22.33
N CYS A 50 -0.48 27.21 -22.52
CA CYS A 50 -0.09 25.78 -22.51
C CYS A 50 1.03 25.43 -23.50
N GLY A 51 1.16 26.20 -24.59
CA GLY A 51 2.19 26.00 -25.61
C GLY A 51 3.61 26.14 -25.06
N GLN A 52 3.84 27.13 -24.19
CA GLN A 52 5.13 27.34 -23.53
C GLN A 52 5.57 26.13 -22.72
N ILE A 53 4.68 25.63 -21.85
CA ILE A 53 4.92 24.50 -20.93
C ILE A 53 5.20 23.22 -21.71
N ARG A 54 4.45 22.98 -22.79
CA ARG A 54 4.72 21.86 -23.69
C ARG A 54 6.10 21.97 -24.34
N THR A 55 6.47 23.16 -24.84
CA THR A 55 7.79 23.36 -25.46
C THR A 55 8.94 23.27 -24.48
N ALA A 56 8.72 23.62 -23.20
CA ALA A 56 9.73 23.57 -22.14
C ALA A 56 10.33 22.17 -21.95
N TRP A 57 9.52 21.13 -22.13
CA TRP A 57 9.94 19.72 -22.11
C TRP A 57 10.15 19.09 -23.50
N THR A 58 10.10 19.86 -24.59
CA THR A 58 10.26 19.32 -25.95
C THR A 58 11.69 19.54 -26.46
N ALA A 59 12.45 18.46 -26.64
CA ALA A 59 13.79 18.53 -27.21
C ALA A 59 13.78 19.19 -28.61
N GLY A 60 14.70 20.13 -28.85
CA GLY A 60 14.81 20.87 -30.10
C GLY A 60 13.79 22.01 -30.29
N ALA A 61 12.88 22.23 -29.34
CA ALA A 61 12.01 23.40 -29.35
C ALA A 61 12.76 24.67 -28.95
N ALA A 62 12.34 25.83 -29.47
CA ALA A 62 12.99 27.12 -29.20
C ALA A 62 12.97 27.54 -27.72
N ASN A 63 12.00 27.05 -26.94
CA ASN A 63 11.81 27.37 -25.52
C ASN A 63 11.86 26.10 -24.65
N ASN A 64 12.86 25.25 -24.83
CA ASN A 64 13.03 23.97 -24.11
C ASN A 64 13.77 24.10 -22.76
N TYR A 65 13.47 25.14 -21.99
CA TYR A 65 14.28 25.52 -20.83
C TYR A 65 14.37 24.44 -19.74
N TRP A 66 13.32 23.64 -19.54
CA TRP A 66 13.34 22.53 -18.58
C TRP A 66 14.17 21.32 -19.01
N ILE A 67 14.49 21.17 -20.31
CA ILE A 67 15.45 20.15 -20.76
C ILE A 67 16.87 20.49 -20.30
N GLY A 68 17.23 21.78 -20.24
CA GLY A 68 18.56 22.22 -19.82
C GLY A 68 18.69 22.44 -18.32
N ASN A 69 17.62 22.92 -17.67
CA ASN A 69 17.51 23.05 -16.23
C ASN A 69 16.02 22.94 -15.83
N ASN A 70 15.67 21.84 -15.18
CA ASN A 70 14.32 21.52 -14.70
C ASN A 70 13.88 22.32 -13.47
N GLU A 71 14.79 23.03 -12.80
CA GLU A 71 14.51 23.89 -11.63
C GLU A 71 14.08 25.31 -12.04
N ILE A 72 14.16 25.67 -13.33
CA ILE A 72 13.72 26.99 -13.78
C ILE A 72 12.24 27.19 -13.43
N ASP A 73 11.94 28.27 -12.68
CA ASP A 73 10.61 28.60 -12.18
C ASP A 73 10.02 27.58 -11.18
N ILE A 74 10.83 26.71 -10.60
CA ILE A 74 10.41 25.75 -9.57
C ILE A 74 11.07 26.16 -8.24
N LEU A 75 10.28 26.17 -7.16
CA LEU A 75 10.76 26.23 -5.78
C LEU A 75 10.58 24.86 -5.11
N PRO A 76 11.29 24.59 -4.01
CA PRO A 76 11.09 23.38 -3.22
C PRO A 76 9.62 23.18 -2.81
N PRO A 77 9.16 21.92 -2.71
CA PRO A 77 7.80 21.62 -2.27
C PRO A 77 7.58 22.11 -0.83
N THR A 78 6.38 22.65 -0.55
CA THR A 78 6.04 23.15 0.79
C THR A 78 5.08 22.24 1.55
N GLY A 79 4.58 21.19 0.89
CA GLY A 79 3.65 20.22 1.45
C GLY A 79 2.20 20.64 1.33
N GLY A 80 1.35 20.07 2.19
CA GLY A 80 -0.08 20.39 2.19
C GLY A 80 -0.91 19.66 1.14
N LEU A 81 -0.33 18.70 0.39
CA LEU A 81 -1.12 17.76 -0.39
C LEU A 81 -1.99 16.91 0.53
N PHE A 82 -3.29 16.92 0.27
CA PHE A 82 -4.27 16.02 0.86
C PHE A 82 -5.20 15.52 -0.25
N GLY A 83 -5.84 14.38 -0.01
CA GLY A 83 -6.74 13.80 -0.99
C GLY A 83 -7.75 12.86 -0.35
N SER A 84 -8.82 12.61 -1.09
CA SER A 84 -9.82 11.60 -0.78
C SER A 84 -10.14 10.83 -2.04
N ALA A 85 -10.44 9.55 -1.91
CA ALA A 85 -10.88 8.69 -3.00
C ALA A 85 -12.21 8.03 -2.64
N GLY A 86 -12.96 7.66 -3.68
CA GLY A 86 -14.26 7.03 -3.58
C GLY A 86 -14.36 5.84 -4.52
N ILE A 87 -14.73 4.68 -3.99
CA ILE A 87 -15.08 3.48 -4.76
C ILE A 87 -16.60 3.43 -4.82
N ILE A 88 -17.15 3.53 -6.02
CA ILE A 88 -18.60 3.62 -6.26
C ILE A 88 -19.10 2.33 -6.89
N ASP A 89 -20.00 1.63 -6.21
CA ASP A 89 -20.78 0.55 -6.78
C ASP A 89 -22.19 1.07 -7.09
N VAL A 90 -22.40 1.43 -8.37
CA VAL A 90 -23.66 1.97 -8.86
C VAL A 90 -24.79 0.93 -8.79
N ALA A 91 -24.47 -0.35 -9.03
CA ALA A 91 -25.47 -1.42 -9.06
C ALA A 91 -25.96 -1.75 -7.65
N PHE A 92 -25.05 -1.74 -6.66
CA PHE A 92 -25.39 -1.92 -5.25
C PHE A 92 -25.93 -0.63 -4.60
N GLY A 93 -25.66 0.53 -5.20
CA GLY A 93 -26.11 1.83 -4.72
C GLY A 93 -25.33 2.32 -3.50
N ALA A 94 -24.02 2.06 -3.45
CA ALA A 94 -23.18 2.44 -2.33
C ALA A 94 -21.84 3.05 -2.77
N MET A 95 -21.23 3.80 -1.85
CA MET A 95 -19.93 4.43 -2.03
C MET A 95 -19.07 4.17 -0.79
N LEU A 96 -17.85 3.69 -1.01
CA LEU A 96 -16.81 3.60 0.00
C LEU A 96 -15.88 4.81 -0.18
N SER A 97 -15.75 5.66 0.83
CA SER A 97 -14.86 6.83 0.77
C SER A 97 -13.72 6.66 1.76
N TYR A 98 -12.54 7.14 1.39
CA TYR A 98 -11.36 7.13 2.26
C TYR A 98 -10.45 8.32 1.96
N ASN A 99 -9.67 8.71 2.96
CA ASN A 99 -8.63 9.72 2.79
C ASN A 99 -7.33 9.06 2.31
N ALA A 100 -6.53 9.78 1.54
CA ALA A 100 -5.18 9.37 1.22
C ALA A 100 -4.31 9.35 2.49
N ASP A 101 -3.37 8.41 2.55
CA ASP A 101 -2.33 8.42 3.58
C ASP A 101 -1.23 9.39 3.17
N ALA A 102 -1.16 10.53 3.86
CA ALA A 102 -0.16 11.55 3.57
C ALA A 102 1.16 11.27 4.31
N ILE A 103 2.28 11.45 3.60
CA ILE A 103 3.62 11.60 4.20
C ILE A 103 3.89 13.10 4.28
N ASP A 104 4.00 13.62 5.49
CA ASP A 104 4.35 15.02 5.72
C ASP A 104 5.87 15.24 5.60
N GLY A 105 6.28 16.40 5.10
CA GLY A 105 7.69 16.76 4.94
C GLY A 105 8.49 15.82 4.02
N PHE A 106 7.88 15.33 2.93
CA PHE A 106 8.47 14.28 2.08
C PHE A 106 9.85 14.63 1.49
N SER A 107 9.99 15.83 0.91
CA SER A 107 11.26 16.30 0.33
C SER A 107 11.46 17.80 0.57
N PHE A 108 12.71 18.25 0.63
CA PHE A 108 13.08 19.67 0.59
C PHE A 108 13.73 20.09 -0.75
N GLU A 109 13.88 19.15 -1.70
CA GLU A 109 14.51 19.35 -3.00
C GLU A 109 13.46 19.57 -4.10
N GLU A 110 13.81 20.30 -5.16
CA GLU A 110 12.97 20.38 -6.36
C GLU A 110 12.96 19.03 -7.09
N LEU A 111 11.80 18.38 -7.12
CA LEU A 111 11.61 17.05 -7.73
C LEU A 111 11.00 17.12 -9.14
N HIS A 112 11.11 18.26 -9.82
CA HIS A 112 10.47 18.48 -11.12
C HIS A 112 11.12 17.66 -12.23
N ASN A 113 10.40 16.64 -12.71
CA ASN A 113 10.88 15.69 -13.70
C ASN A 113 10.07 15.78 -15.01
N PRO A 114 10.65 15.34 -16.15
CA PRO A 114 9.97 15.38 -17.44
C PRO A 114 8.73 14.47 -17.46
N PRO A 115 7.67 14.84 -18.21
CA PRO A 115 6.51 13.98 -18.42
C PRO A 115 6.91 12.59 -18.97
N GLY A 116 6.26 11.54 -18.47
CA GLY A 116 6.57 10.15 -18.82
C GLY A 116 7.74 9.54 -18.04
N SER A 117 8.39 10.33 -17.17
CA SER A 117 9.28 9.82 -16.14
C SER A 117 8.48 9.05 -15.08
N THR A 118 9.14 8.07 -14.44
CA THR A 118 8.64 7.43 -13.21
C THR A 118 9.18 8.10 -11.95
N LEU A 119 9.87 9.25 -12.12
CA LEU A 119 10.36 10.10 -11.05
C LEU A 119 9.52 11.40 -10.98
N PRO A 120 9.37 11.98 -9.78
CA PRO A 120 9.82 11.42 -8.51
C PRO A 120 9.00 10.20 -8.09
N SER A 121 9.48 9.53 -7.06
CA SER A 121 8.90 8.34 -6.47
C SER A 121 9.16 8.33 -4.96
N LEU A 122 8.59 7.38 -4.22
CA LEU A 122 8.80 7.27 -2.77
C LEU A 122 10.27 7.07 -2.34
N ARG A 123 11.22 6.81 -3.26
CA ARG A 123 12.66 6.75 -2.94
C ARG A 123 13.29 8.12 -2.74
N ASP A 124 12.68 9.16 -3.29
CA ASP A 124 13.20 10.53 -3.34
C ASP A 124 12.88 11.32 -2.07
N ALA A 125 12.55 10.61 -0.98
CA ALA A 125 12.36 11.20 0.33
C ALA A 125 13.69 11.75 0.84
N GLU A 126 13.70 13.03 1.20
CA GLU A 126 14.88 13.73 1.65
C GLU A 126 14.45 14.95 2.48
N THR A 127 14.57 14.88 3.80
CA THR A 127 14.09 15.93 4.70
C THR A 127 15.09 17.08 4.91
N ALA A 128 16.36 16.80 4.62
CA ALA A 128 17.49 17.72 4.68
C ALA A 128 18.63 17.15 3.82
N LEU A 129 19.62 17.96 3.46
CA LEU A 129 20.68 17.57 2.52
C LEU A 129 21.38 16.26 2.94
N GLY A 130 21.22 15.23 2.12
CA GLY A 130 21.78 13.89 2.30
C GLY A 130 21.07 13.02 3.34
N VAL A 131 19.95 13.44 3.91
CA VAL A 131 19.28 12.74 5.01
C VAL A 131 17.75 12.80 4.92
N ALA A 132 17.12 11.63 5.03
CA ALA A 132 15.69 11.46 5.22
C ALA A 132 15.40 11.06 6.68
N THR A 133 14.72 11.94 7.43
CA THR A 133 14.38 11.75 8.84
C THR A 133 12.91 11.38 8.98
N THR A 134 12.59 10.44 9.86
CA THR A 134 11.21 10.01 10.12
C THR A 134 10.85 10.17 11.58
N PHE A 135 9.56 10.40 11.81
CA PHE A 135 8.95 10.53 13.14
C PHE A 135 7.78 9.54 13.23
N VAL A 136 7.94 8.48 14.03
CA VAL A 136 6.95 7.42 14.16
C VAL A 136 6.53 7.27 15.62
N PHE A 137 5.23 7.36 15.90
CA PHE A 137 4.71 7.08 17.23
C PHE A 137 4.55 5.57 17.45
N ASN A 138 5.06 5.06 18.57
CA ASN A 138 4.84 3.71 19.04
C ASN A 138 4.60 3.70 20.55
N ASN A 139 3.48 3.14 21.02
CA ASN A 139 3.12 3.06 22.44
C ASN A 139 3.29 4.37 23.24
N GLY A 140 3.00 5.51 22.60
CA GLY A 140 3.11 6.84 23.22
C GLY A 140 4.52 7.46 23.19
N ALA A 141 5.54 6.73 22.72
CA ALA A 141 6.87 7.26 22.47
C ALA A 141 6.99 7.74 21.01
N LEU A 142 7.74 8.83 20.80
CA LEU A 142 8.16 9.27 19.48
C LEU A 142 9.51 8.63 19.15
N ILE A 143 9.54 7.83 18.09
CA ILE A 143 10.75 7.25 17.52
C ILE A 143 11.22 8.16 16.40
N THR A 144 12.48 8.56 16.47
CA THR A 144 13.13 9.34 15.42
C THR A 144 14.18 8.44 14.75
N SER A 145 14.08 8.26 13.44
CA SER A 145 15.04 7.47 12.65
C SER A 145 15.56 8.31 11.49
N SER A 146 16.79 8.04 11.05
CA SER A 146 17.39 8.75 9.92
C SER A 146 18.02 7.80 8.90
N TYR A 147 17.88 8.12 7.61
CA TYR A 147 18.39 7.31 6.51
C TYR A 147 19.19 8.19 5.55
N ALA A 148 20.35 7.71 5.12
CA ALA A 148 21.15 8.42 4.11
C ALA A 148 20.35 8.58 2.80
N ALA A 149 20.13 9.80 2.35
CA ALA A 149 19.47 10.11 1.08
C ALA A 149 20.52 10.45 0.00
N PRO A 150 20.24 10.18 -1.29
CA PRO A 150 19.05 9.48 -1.80
C PRO A 150 19.14 7.95 -1.69
N ALA A 151 20.31 7.40 -1.33
CA ALA A 151 20.59 5.97 -1.38
C ALA A 151 19.58 5.09 -0.63
N ASN A 152 19.11 5.55 0.52
CA ASN A 152 18.16 4.87 1.40
C ASN A 152 16.92 5.73 1.69
N GLY A 153 16.60 6.75 0.87
CA GLY A 153 15.39 7.56 1.08
C GLY A 153 14.10 6.73 1.12
N ILE A 154 14.07 5.62 0.37
CA ILE A 154 12.94 4.68 0.38
C ILE A 154 12.70 4.03 1.75
N ASP A 155 13.74 3.89 2.58
CA ASP A 155 13.58 3.38 3.92
C ASP A 155 12.81 4.38 4.78
N ALA A 156 13.06 5.68 4.64
CA ALA A 156 12.29 6.70 5.36
C ALA A 156 10.78 6.62 5.01
N SER A 157 10.46 6.52 3.72
CA SER A 157 9.08 6.32 3.27
C SER A 157 8.48 5.01 3.76
N SER A 158 9.28 3.95 3.91
CA SER A 158 8.81 2.67 4.44
C SER A 158 8.54 2.72 5.95
N ALA A 159 9.42 3.39 6.71
CA ALA A 159 9.36 3.47 8.17
C ALA A 159 8.00 3.98 8.68
N VAL A 160 7.42 4.99 8.03
CA VAL A 160 6.14 5.58 8.44
C VAL A 160 4.95 4.62 8.27
N PHE A 161 5.10 3.59 7.43
CA PHE A 161 4.10 2.53 7.20
C PHE A 161 4.44 1.20 7.88
N MET A 162 5.54 1.11 8.63
CA MET A 162 5.93 -0.17 9.25
C MET A 162 4.90 -0.63 10.28
N HIS A 163 4.49 -1.89 10.15
CA HIS A 163 3.63 -2.61 11.08
C HIS A 163 4.12 -4.05 11.27
N ASP A 164 4.11 -4.55 12.51
CA ASP A 164 4.37 -5.97 12.80
C ASP A 164 3.10 -6.82 12.68
N ALA A 165 1.92 -6.19 12.82
CA ALA A 165 0.63 -6.79 12.54
C ALA A 165 -0.43 -5.73 12.23
N ILE A 166 -1.45 -6.15 11.48
CA ILE A 166 -2.67 -5.37 11.21
C ILE A 166 -3.92 -6.14 11.66
N TYR A 167 -4.97 -5.40 12.02
CA TYR A 167 -6.17 -5.90 12.68
C TYR A 167 -7.40 -5.21 12.11
N ASN A 168 -8.43 -5.99 11.79
CA ASN A 168 -9.76 -5.46 11.56
C ASN A 168 -10.85 -6.43 12.00
N GLU A 169 -12.05 -5.87 12.07
CA GLU A 169 -13.27 -6.66 12.20
C GLU A 169 -13.65 -7.24 10.83
N PHE A 170 -14.55 -8.21 10.85
CA PHE A 170 -15.26 -8.70 9.68
C PHE A 170 -16.65 -9.19 10.07
N VAL A 171 -17.57 -9.08 9.13
CA VAL A 171 -18.94 -9.55 9.23
C VAL A 171 -19.30 -10.26 7.93
N THR A 172 -19.78 -11.49 8.03
CA THR A 172 -20.22 -12.34 6.91
C THR A 172 -21.58 -12.98 7.14
N ASP A 173 -22.33 -12.49 8.14
CA ASP A 173 -23.72 -12.87 8.43
C ASP A 173 -24.62 -12.85 7.17
N ALA A 174 -25.10 -14.04 6.81
CA ALA A 174 -25.96 -14.25 5.65
C ALA A 174 -27.36 -13.62 5.80
N SER A 175 -27.85 -13.39 7.02
CA SER A 175 -29.19 -12.83 7.27
C SER A 175 -29.33 -11.38 6.81
N ILE A 176 -28.21 -10.66 6.73
CA ILE A 176 -28.09 -9.29 6.21
C ILE A 176 -27.20 -9.21 4.97
N ALA A 177 -26.92 -10.37 4.34
CA ALA A 177 -26.01 -10.51 3.21
C ALA A 177 -24.69 -9.73 3.41
N ALA A 178 -24.13 -9.80 4.63
CA ALA A 178 -22.90 -9.11 4.97
C ALA A 178 -21.73 -9.70 4.17
N LYS A 179 -20.87 -8.81 3.67
CA LYS A 179 -19.60 -9.19 3.04
C LYS A 179 -18.51 -8.26 3.57
N SER A 180 -17.32 -8.82 3.77
CA SER A 180 -16.15 -8.09 4.26
C SER A 180 -14.91 -8.45 3.44
N GLU A 181 -14.16 -7.43 3.07
CA GLU A 181 -12.92 -7.55 2.29
C GLU A 181 -11.86 -6.61 2.84
N TRP A 182 -10.61 -7.02 2.79
CA TRP A 182 -9.46 -6.21 3.20
C TRP A 182 -8.61 -5.89 1.98
N VAL A 183 -8.21 -4.63 1.84
CA VAL A 183 -7.16 -4.21 0.90
C VAL A 183 -5.88 -4.05 1.70
N VAL A 184 -4.88 -4.87 1.41
CA VAL A 184 -3.55 -4.81 2.03
C VAL A 184 -2.53 -4.41 0.97
N THR A 185 -1.96 -3.22 1.11
CA THR A 185 -1.00 -2.63 0.17
C THR A 185 0.37 -2.47 0.82
N PHE A 186 1.41 -2.87 0.10
CA PHE A 186 2.81 -2.67 0.46
C PHE A 186 3.42 -1.54 -0.38
N PRO A 187 3.21 -0.25 -0.03
CA PRO A 187 3.43 0.89 -0.95
C PRO A 187 4.86 1.03 -1.47
N THR A 188 5.86 0.52 -0.73
CA THR A 188 7.27 0.62 -1.10
C THR A 188 7.85 -0.69 -1.64
N LYS A 189 7.06 -1.76 -1.76
CA LYS A 189 7.54 -3.11 -2.08
C LYS A 189 8.39 -3.17 -3.34
N ARG A 190 7.98 -2.55 -4.45
CA ARG A 190 8.73 -2.55 -5.71
C ARG A 190 10.21 -2.19 -5.56
N PHE A 191 10.56 -1.27 -4.67
CA PHE A 191 11.94 -0.81 -4.47
C PHE A 191 12.83 -1.83 -3.75
N TYR A 192 12.23 -2.85 -3.13
CA TYR A 192 12.92 -3.91 -2.39
C TYR A 192 12.97 -5.24 -3.15
N VAL A 193 12.10 -5.42 -4.16
CA VAL A 193 11.92 -6.72 -4.83
C VAL A 193 12.13 -6.69 -6.34
N ASP A 194 11.98 -5.54 -7.01
CA ASP A 194 12.18 -5.45 -8.45
C ASP A 194 13.66 -5.62 -8.79
N GLN A 195 14.00 -6.66 -9.55
CA GLN A 195 15.38 -6.95 -9.94
C GLN A 195 16.02 -5.85 -10.79
N ALA A 196 15.24 -5.03 -11.49
CA ALA A 196 15.76 -3.85 -12.18
C ALA A 196 16.29 -2.79 -11.21
N ILE A 197 15.87 -2.83 -9.94
CA ILE A 197 16.27 -1.92 -8.86
C ILE A 197 17.30 -2.58 -7.94
N VAL A 198 17.03 -3.80 -7.46
CA VAL A 198 17.83 -4.45 -6.39
C VAL A 198 18.80 -5.53 -6.89
N GLY A 199 18.73 -5.91 -8.17
CA GLY A 199 19.47 -7.05 -8.70
C GLY A 199 18.87 -8.40 -8.27
N ALA A 200 19.70 -9.43 -8.16
CA ALA A 200 19.24 -10.82 -7.98
C ALA A 200 18.79 -11.19 -6.56
N THR A 201 18.78 -10.24 -5.61
CA THR A 201 18.45 -10.52 -4.20
C THR A 201 17.57 -9.41 -3.65
N ALA A 202 16.51 -9.79 -2.94
CA ALA A 202 15.60 -8.85 -2.34
C ALA A 202 16.29 -8.10 -1.19
N ILE A 203 15.95 -6.83 -1.01
CA ILE A 203 16.39 -6.04 0.13
C ILE A 203 15.33 -6.18 1.23
N ARG A 204 15.75 -6.39 2.47
CA ARG A 204 14.82 -6.45 3.61
C ARG A 204 14.06 -5.11 3.76
N PRO A 205 12.79 -5.11 4.20
CA PRO A 205 12.10 -6.19 4.91
C PRO A 205 11.46 -7.26 4.00
N PHE A 206 11.51 -7.11 2.68
CA PHE A 206 11.00 -8.13 1.76
C PHE A 206 12.06 -9.21 1.49
N THR A 207 11.62 -10.46 1.33
CA THR A 207 12.51 -11.63 1.32
C THR A 207 12.59 -12.35 -0.03
N ARG A 208 11.71 -12.00 -0.98
CA ARG A 208 11.64 -12.61 -2.31
C ARG A 208 11.66 -11.54 -3.39
N ILE A 209 12.42 -11.79 -4.46
CA ILE A 209 12.49 -10.92 -5.63
C ILE A 209 11.28 -11.13 -6.54
N PHE A 210 10.94 -10.08 -7.28
CA PHE A 210 10.04 -10.14 -8.41
C PHE A 210 10.78 -10.75 -9.61
N PRO A 211 10.40 -11.94 -10.13
CA PRO A 211 11.14 -12.59 -11.22
C PRO A 211 10.99 -11.83 -12.55
N THR A 212 12.05 -11.77 -13.35
CA THR A 212 12.07 -11.09 -14.66
C THR A 212 11.58 -11.97 -15.82
N GLY A 213 11.08 -13.18 -15.54
CA GLY A 213 10.49 -14.11 -16.51
C GLY A 213 9.74 -15.28 -15.86
N GLY A 214 8.82 -15.91 -16.60
CA GLY A 214 7.93 -16.99 -16.14
C GLY A 214 6.43 -16.65 -16.27
N SER A 215 5.53 -17.63 -16.11
CA SER A 215 4.08 -17.50 -16.41
C SER A 215 3.25 -16.71 -15.38
N GLN A 216 3.86 -16.26 -14.28
CA GLN A 216 3.30 -15.25 -13.37
C GLN A 216 4.42 -14.73 -12.47
N GLY A 217 4.88 -13.49 -12.69
CA GLY A 217 5.85 -12.87 -11.80
C GLY A 217 5.15 -12.38 -10.53
N THR A 218 5.46 -12.96 -9.37
CA THR A 218 5.03 -12.43 -8.06
C THR A 218 6.21 -12.46 -7.10
N ALA A 219 6.16 -11.62 -6.07
CA ALA A 219 7.12 -11.62 -4.96
C ALA A 219 6.35 -11.92 -3.66
N PRO A 220 6.10 -13.20 -3.30
CA PRO A 220 5.25 -13.56 -2.18
C PRO A 220 5.82 -13.10 -0.82
N VAL A 221 4.91 -12.68 0.04
CA VAL A 221 5.15 -12.20 1.41
C VAL A 221 4.45 -13.13 2.37
N ASP A 222 5.20 -13.75 3.29
CA ASP A 222 4.65 -14.66 4.30
C ASP A 222 3.91 -13.88 5.40
N ILE A 223 2.74 -14.35 5.81
CA ILE A 223 1.94 -13.72 6.86
C ILE A 223 1.41 -14.78 7.83
N LEU A 224 0.91 -14.35 8.98
CA LEU A 224 0.21 -15.22 9.95
C LEU A 224 -1.24 -14.77 10.09
N LEU A 225 -2.17 -15.72 10.19
CA LEU A 225 -3.59 -15.44 10.31
C LEU A 225 -4.14 -15.96 11.64
N THR A 226 -4.76 -15.05 12.39
CA THR A 226 -5.46 -15.34 13.64
C THR A 226 -6.86 -14.79 13.52
N VAL A 227 -7.87 -15.59 13.85
CA VAL A 227 -9.27 -15.20 13.76
C VAL A 227 -9.98 -15.56 15.06
N LYS A 228 -10.79 -14.61 15.56
CA LYS A 228 -11.68 -14.80 16.69
C LYS A 228 -13.08 -14.33 16.35
N ASN A 229 -14.08 -14.89 17.04
CA ASN A 229 -15.44 -14.36 16.97
C ASN A 229 -15.58 -13.09 17.82
N ARG A 230 -16.77 -12.47 17.80
CA ARG A 230 -17.04 -11.22 18.53
C ARG A 230 -16.90 -11.36 20.06
N GLU A 231 -17.23 -12.53 20.61
CA GLU A 231 -17.29 -12.79 22.05
C GLU A 231 -16.01 -13.39 22.64
N GLU A 232 -15.06 -13.79 21.80
CA GLU A 232 -13.87 -14.60 22.16
C GLU A 232 -14.21 -15.82 23.05
N GLY A 233 -15.43 -16.35 22.88
CA GLY A 233 -16.03 -17.31 23.79
C GLY A 233 -15.47 -18.74 23.61
N PRO A 234 -15.45 -19.57 24.67
CA PRO A 234 -14.71 -20.84 24.73
C PRO A 234 -15.25 -21.98 23.84
N VAL A 235 -16.29 -21.73 23.05
CA VAL A 235 -17.04 -22.76 22.29
C VAL A 235 -16.62 -22.83 20.82
N ALA A 236 -15.97 -21.79 20.30
CA ALA A 236 -15.41 -21.80 18.95
C ALA A 236 -13.94 -22.24 18.99
N GLN A 237 -13.54 -23.06 18.01
CA GLN A 237 -12.13 -23.41 17.84
C GLN A 237 -11.45 -22.23 17.14
N PHE A 238 -10.72 -21.42 17.89
CA PHE A 238 -10.03 -20.25 17.34
C PHE A 238 -8.60 -20.58 16.91
N CYS A 239 -8.09 -19.75 16.01
CA CYS A 239 -6.66 -19.66 15.77
C CYS A 239 -6.01 -18.74 16.79
N ASP A 240 -5.91 -19.21 18.05
CA ASP A 240 -5.47 -18.38 19.18
C ASP A 240 -3.96 -18.18 19.25
N ASN A 241 -3.16 -19.07 18.66
CA ASN A 241 -1.72 -18.88 18.60
C ASN A 241 -1.38 -17.96 17.41
N PRO A 242 -0.92 -16.72 17.65
CA PRO A 242 -0.59 -15.78 16.58
C PRO A 242 0.65 -16.19 15.78
N GLU A 243 1.41 -17.17 16.25
CA GLU A 243 2.58 -17.74 15.59
C GLU A 243 2.31 -19.17 15.06
N ASP A 244 1.06 -19.66 15.00
CA ASP A 244 0.74 -20.94 14.33
C ASP A 244 0.33 -20.69 12.87
N PRO A 245 1.19 -21.03 11.88
CA PRO A 245 0.90 -20.78 10.48
C PRO A 245 0.00 -21.85 9.87
N SER A 246 -0.29 -22.94 10.59
CA SER A 246 -1.11 -24.06 10.11
C SER A 246 -2.59 -23.91 10.44
N CYS A 247 -2.94 -22.95 11.30
CA CYS A 247 -4.30 -22.84 11.79
C CYS A 247 -5.30 -22.33 10.73
N LEU A 248 -4.89 -21.38 9.89
CA LEU A 248 -5.72 -20.83 8.82
C LEU A 248 -4.85 -20.46 7.61
N ASP A 249 -5.34 -20.73 6.41
CA ASP A 249 -4.71 -20.36 5.13
C ASP A 249 -5.79 -19.94 4.12
N PHE A 250 -5.36 -19.44 2.96
CA PHE A 250 -6.24 -19.07 1.87
C PHE A 250 -6.90 -20.29 1.23
N SER A 251 -8.19 -20.19 0.91
CA SER A 251 -9.03 -21.27 0.38
C SER A 251 -9.89 -20.82 -0.80
N PRO A 252 -9.76 -21.43 -2.00
CA PRO A 252 -8.79 -22.47 -2.32
C PRO A 252 -7.35 -21.94 -2.23
N LEU A 253 -6.39 -22.84 -2.01
CA LEU A 253 -4.99 -22.48 -1.93
C LEU A 253 -4.55 -21.80 -3.24
N PRO A 254 -4.01 -20.58 -3.20
CA PRO A 254 -3.53 -19.88 -4.38
C PRO A 254 -2.54 -20.73 -5.20
N PRO A 255 -2.63 -20.74 -6.54
CA PRO A 255 -1.76 -21.56 -7.39
C PRO A 255 -0.27 -21.36 -7.09
N GLY A 256 0.45 -22.45 -6.79
CA GLY A 256 1.88 -22.43 -6.50
C GLY A 256 2.24 -22.02 -5.07
N GLN A 257 1.27 -21.93 -4.15
CA GLN A 257 1.54 -21.80 -2.72
C GLN A 257 1.72 -23.21 -2.13
N THR A 258 2.70 -23.38 -1.26
CA THR A 258 2.83 -24.58 -0.42
C THR A 258 2.42 -24.21 1.00
N ALA A 259 1.54 -25.01 1.61
CA ALA A 259 0.79 -24.71 2.84
C ALA A 259 1.62 -24.65 4.15
N ILE A 260 2.81 -24.03 4.13
CA ILE A 260 3.64 -23.84 5.33
C ILE A 260 3.31 -22.51 6.01
N THR A 261 2.97 -21.48 5.23
CA THR A 261 2.59 -20.14 5.72
C THR A 261 1.72 -19.45 4.67
N PRO A 262 0.62 -18.76 5.06
CA PRO A 262 -0.18 -17.98 4.13
C PRO A 262 0.65 -16.88 3.45
N GLN A 263 0.39 -16.60 2.16
CA GLN A 263 1.22 -15.67 1.37
C GLN A 263 0.43 -14.62 0.60
N LEU A 264 0.75 -13.34 0.85
CA LEU A 264 0.30 -12.23 0.01
C LEU A 264 1.25 -12.04 -1.17
N ARG A 265 0.73 -12.16 -2.39
CA ARG A 265 1.54 -12.31 -3.61
C ARG A 265 1.87 -11.00 -4.30
N PHE A 266 0.96 -10.04 -4.18
CA PHE A 266 0.99 -8.80 -4.95
C PHE A 266 1.42 -7.62 -4.08
N GLU A 267 1.58 -6.46 -4.70
CA GLU A 267 1.84 -5.21 -4.01
C GLU A 267 0.57 -4.70 -3.32
N ALA A 268 -0.56 -4.69 -4.04
CA ALA A 268 -1.90 -4.51 -3.49
C ALA A 268 -2.65 -5.86 -3.53
N ASN A 269 -3.22 -6.25 -2.40
CA ASN A 269 -3.86 -7.55 -2.23
C ASN A 269 -5.29 -7.34 -1.73
N VAL A 270 -6.26 -8.05 -2.32
CA VAL A 270 -7.62 -8.13 -1.80
C VAL A 270 -7.82 -9.45 -1.09
N VAL A 271 -8.05 -9.38 0.23
CA VAL A 271 -8.32 -10.53 1.07
C VAL A 271 -9.80 -10.58 1.38
N THR A 272 -10.50 -11.59 0.86
CA THR A 272 -11.91 -11.82 1.15
C THR A 272 -12.04 -12.74 2.36
N ILE A 273 -13.17 -12.68 3.08
CA ILE A 273 -13.40 -13.52 4.26
C ILE A 273 -14.74 -14.24 4.08
N ASN A 274 -14.72 -15.57 4.25
CA ASN A 274 -15.86 -16.47 4.04
C ASN A 274 -16.57 -16.26 2.69
N ASP A 275 -15.81 -15.85 1.67
CA ASP A 275 -16.35 -15.64 0.34
C ASP A 275 -16.30 -16.94 -0.46
N SER A 276 -17.23 -17.07 -1.41
CA SER A 276 -17.45 -18.26 -2.22
C SER A 276 -17.25 -18.00 -3.72
N THR A 277 -16.90 -16.77 -4.13
CA THR A 277 -16.80 -16.38 -5.55
C THR A 277 -15.36 -16.46 -6.09
N PRO A 278 -15.09 -17.30 -7.09
CA PRO A 278 -13.74 -17.44 -7.67
C PRO A 278 -13.45 -16.51 -8.87
N SER A 279 -14.40 -15.67 -9.32
CA SER A 279 -14.21 -14.80 -10.50
C SER A 279 -14.04 -13.31 -10.21
N ALA A 280 -14.66 -12.81 -9.12
CA ALA A 280 -14.48 -11.46 -8.62
C ALA A 280 -14.97 -11.37 -7.16
N SER A 281 -14.38 -10.45 -6.39
CA SER A 281 -14.77 -10.16 -5.02
C SER A 281 -16.12 -9.45 -4.96
N ASP A 282 -16.88 -9.71 -3.91
CA ASP A 282 -18.24 -9.20 -3.74
C ASP A 282 -18.28 -7.68 -3.50
N VAL A 283 -17.36 -7.14 -2.68
CA VAL A 283 -17.37 -5.74 -2.25
C VAL A 283 -16.60 -4.85 -3.23
N LEU A 284 -15.39 -5.25 -3.62
CA LEU A 284 -14.48 -4.43 -4.41
C LEU A 284 -14.43 -4.82 -5.89
N GLY A 285 -15.03 -5.96 -6.26
CA GLY A 285 -15.00 -6.46 -7.64
C GLY A 285 -13.62 -6.93 -8.10
N SER A 286 -12.72 -7.23 -7.17
CA SER A 286 -11.33 -7.61 -7.46
C SER A 286 -11.26 -9.01 -8.03
N THR A 287 -10.43 -9.23 -9.04
CA THR A 287 -10.22 -10.57 -9.63
C THR A 287 -8.98 -11.28 -9.06
N LEU A 288 -8.21 -10.60 -8.21
CA LEU A 288 -6.97 -11.08 -7.61
C LEU A 288 -7.13 -11.30 -6.10
N THR A 289 -8.12 -12.09 -5.73
CA THR A 289 -8.50 -12.32 -4.33
C THR A 289 -7.75 -13.47 -3.66
N SER A 290 -7.47 -13.31 -2.38
CA SER A 290 -7.06 -14.40 -1.49
C SER A 290 -8.11 -14.57 -0.39
N ASN A 291 -8.84 -15.70 -0.38
CA ASN A 291 -9.99 -15.87 0.50
C ASN A 291 -9.63 -16.60 1.79
N VAL A 292 -9.97 -16.01 2.94
CA VAL A 292 -9.84 -16.63 4.27
C VAL A 292 -11.14 -17.35 4.62
N ASN A 293 -11.09 -18.67 4.77
CA ASN A 293 -12.27 -19.47 5.15
C ASN A 293 -12.37 -19.63 6.67
N ALA A 294 -12.64 -18.54 7.39
CA ALA A 294 -12.86 -18.55 8.84
C ALA A 294 -14.07 -19.41 9.27
N SER A 295 -15.06 -19.60 8.40
CA SER A 295 -16.23 -20.43 8.66
C SER A 295 -15.89 -21.91 8.82
N SER A 296 -14.76 -22.35 8.25
CA SER A 296 -14.24 -23.72 8.41
C SER A 296 -13.86 -24.06 9.86
N ILE A 297 -13.58 -23.05 10.68
CA ILE A 297 -13.30 -23.17 12.11
C ILE A 297 -14.45 -22.61 12.99
N GLY A 298 -15.62 -22.38 12.38
CA GLY A 298 -16.82 -21.94 13.09
C GLY A 298 -16.88 -20.44 13.39
N VAL A 299 -16.08 -19.61 12.72
CA VAL A 299 -16.12 -18.14 12.88
C VAL A 299 -16.76 -17.48 11.65
N THR A 300 -17.98 -16.96 11.83
CA THR A 300 -18.70 -16.20 10.79
C THR A 300 -18.50 -14.70 10.92
N ASP A 301 -18.38 -14.18 12.13
CA ASP A 301 -18.25 -12.75 12.40
C ASP A 301 -17.31 -12.54 13.58
N GLY A 302 -16.48 -11.50 13.53
CA GLY A 302 -15.53 -11.22 14.59
C GLY A 302 -14.38 -10.35 14.12
N TRP A 303 -13.16 -10.72 14.48
CA TRP A 303 -11.97 -9.98 14.11
C TRP A 303 -10.85 -10.91 13.66
N MET A 304 -10.00 -10.39 12.78
CA MET A 304 -8.83 -11.06 12.28
C MET A 304 -7.59 -10.22 12.61
N ARG A 305 -6.49 -10.90 12.92
CA ARG A 305 -5.14 -10.35 12.94
C ARG A 305 -4.36 -10.97 11.81
N MET A 306 -3.69 -10.12 11.04
CA MET A 306 -2.67 -10.52 10.08
C MET A 306 -1.30 -10.13 10.64
N GLY A 307 -0.51 -11.12 11.03
CA GLY A 307 0.87 -10.96 11.47
C GLY A 307 1.80 -10.78 10.27
N LEU A 308 2.65 -9.77 10.34
CA LEU A 308 3.64 -9.39 9.31
C LEU A 308 5.07 -9.70 9.77
N TYR A 309 5.26 -10.13 11.01
CA TYR A 309 6.52 -10.55 11.60
C TYR A 309 6.25 -11.61 12.68
N ALA A 310 7.25 -12.48 12.92
CA ALA A 310 7.26 -13.43 14.02
C ALA A 310 8.60 -13.34 14.76
N THR A 311 8.56 -13.45 16.09
CA THR A 311 9.77 -13.35 16.94
C THR A 311 10.62 -14.63 16.91
N SER A 312 10.00 -15.72 16.51
CA SER A 312 10.62 -17.03 16.36
C SER A 312 10.09 -17.72 15.12
N GLU A 313 10.83 -18.74 14.67
CA GLU A 313 10.40 -19.60 13.56
C GLU A 313 9.08 -20.29 13.91
N PRO A 314 7.96 -19.96 13.23
CA PRO A 314 6.66 -20.55 13.52
C PRO A 314 6.67 -22.07 13.37
N LEU A 315 7.40 -22.55 12.36
CA LEU A 315 7.65 -23.96 12.08
C LEU A 315 9.08 -24.14 11.54
N PRO A 316 9.72 -25.32 11.71
CA PRO A 316 11.03 -25.60 11.13
C PRO A 316 11.03 -25.38 9.60
N GLY A 317 11.83 -24.41 9.13
CA GLY A 317 11.94 -24.06 7.71
C GLY A 317 11.10 -22.87 7.25
N SER A 318 10.31 -22.25 8.14
CA SER A 318 9.49 -21.05 7.89
C SER A 318 10.29 -19.74 8.07
N THR A 319 11.54 -19.70 7.60
CA THR A 319 12.53 -18.69 8.05
C THR A 319 12.41 -17.31 7.48
N LEU A 320 11.44 -17.07 6.62
CA LEU A 320 11.34 -15.81 5.90
C LEU A 320 10.50 -14.77 6.65
N ILE A 321 9.49 -15.18 7.42
CA ILE A 321 8.68 -14.23 8.19
C ILE A 321 9.46 -13.58 9.35
N THR A 322 10.42 -14.29 9.95
CA THR A 322 11.34 -13.75 10.97
C THR A 322 12.37 -12.78 10.36
N GLN A 323 12.46 -12.71 9.03
CA GLN A 323 13.36 -11.81 8.29
C GLN A 323 12.67 -10.54 7.77
N HIS A 324 11.39 -10.35 8.08
CA HIS A 324 10.67 -9.09 7.85
C HIS A 324 11.18 -8.02 8.83
N VAL A 325 12.39 -7.55 8.54
CA VAL A 325 13.18 -6.68 9.40
C VAL A 325 13.80 -5.61 8.54
N MET A 326 13.41 -4.36 8.76
CA MET A 326 13.89 -3.24 7.96
C MET A 326 15.39 -2.99 8.16
N ARG A 327 16.03 -2.28 7.23
CA ARG A 327 17.39 -1.75 7.43
C ARG A 327 17.43 -0.91 8.72
N ILE A 328 18.47 -1.08 9.51
CA ILE A 328 18.73 -0.25 10.69
C ILE A 328 18.95 1.20 10.27
N ASP A 329 18.52 2.15 11.09
CA ASP A 329 18.75 3.56 10.84
C ASP A 329 20.25 3.92 10.82
N THR A 330 20.57 5.09 10.30
CA THR A 330 21.96 5.53 10.09
C THR A 330 22.71 5.72 11.42
N ALA A 331 22.00 6.05 12.50
CA ALA A 331 22.60 6.15 13.83
C ALA A 331 22.85 4.77 14.48
N GLY A 332 22.28 3.68 13.93
CA GLY A 332 22.42 2.33 14.44
C GLY A 332 21.58 2.04 15.69
N GLY A 333 20.60 2.88 15.99
CA GLY A 333 19.79 2.83 17.20
C GLY A 333 18.41 2.21 17.00
N GLU A 334 17.81 2.34 15.82
CA GLU A 334 16.41 1.98 15.57
C GLU A 334 16.24 1.05 14.37
N GLN A 335 15.50 -0.04 14.56
CA GLN A 335 15.16 -0.97 13.49
C GLN A 335 13.73 -1.49 13.64
N TYR A 336 12.91 -1.24 12.61
CA TYR A 336 11.52 -1.68 12.58
C TYR A 336 11.41 -3.16 12.17
N LEU A 337 10.55 -3.90 12.87
CA LEU A 337 10.20 -5.30 12.62
C LEU A 337 8.78 -5.35 12.02
N GLY A 338 8.60 -6.09 10.94
CA GLY A 338 7.37 -6.11 10.14
C GLY A 338 7.56 -5.66 8.70
N LEU A 339 6.50 -5.12 8.12
CA LEU A 339 6.45 -4.70 6.71
C LEU A 339 5.77 -3.33 6.57
N PRO A 340 6.20 -2.50 5.60
CA PRO A 340 5.52 -1.24 5.29
C PRO A 340 4.17 -1.56 4.66
N THR A 341 3.09 -1.32 5.41
CA THR A 341 1.74 -1.78 5.07
C THR A 341 0.72 -0.67 5.28
N THR A 342 -0.17 -0.47 4.32
CA THR A 342 -1.37 0.36 4.49
C THR A 342 -2.58 -0.29 3.84
N GLY A 343 -3.75 0.32 4.00
CA GLY A 343 -5.00 -0.12 3.42
C GLY A 343 -6.15 -0.06 4.41
N PHE A 344 -7.20 -0.82 4.12
CA PHE A 344 -8.46 -0.74 4.84
C PHE A 344 -9.22 -2.06 4.76
N TRP A 345 -10.18 -2.23 5.67
CA TRP A 345 -11.25 -3.19 5.44
C TRP A 345 -12.51 -2.46 5.00
N ALA A 346 -13.25 -3.08 4.09
CA ALA A 346 -14.53 -2.61 3.60
C ALA A 346 -15.59 -3.68 3.86
N SER A 347 -16.81 -3.23 4.11
CA SER A 347 -17.96 -4.12 4.18
C SER A 347 -19.17 -3.54 3.49
N ARG A 348 -20.07 -4.44 3.10
CA ARG A 348 -21.41 -4.10 2.61
C ARG A 348 -22.47 -4.98 3.27
N PHE A 349 -23.68 -4.44 3.37
CA PHE A 349 -24.83 -5.09 3.99
C PHE A 349 -26.10 -4.75 3.22
N THR A 350 -27.05 -5.69 3.20
CA THR A 350 -28.38 -5.49 2.63
C THR A 350 -29.44 -5.74 3.71
N ASN A 351 -30.32 -4.77 3.95
CA ASN A 351 -31.45 -4.97 4.83
C ASN A 351 -32.63 -5.56 4.03
N ALA A 352 -32.77 -6.89 4.08
CA ALA A 352 -33.88 -7.61 3.45
C ALA A 352 -35.25 -7.32 4.07
N SER A 353 -35.31 -6.69 5.25
CA SER A 353 -36.54 -6.29 5.94
C SER A 353 -36.96 -4.85 5.64
N ALA A 354 -36.31 -4.18 4.69
CA ALA A 354 -36.72 -2.85 4.25
C ALA A 354 -38.13 -2.86 3.63
N GLN A 355 -38.80 -1.71 3.64
CA GLN A 355 -40.11 -1.56 3.02
C GLN A 355 -40.04 -1.95 1.53
N PRO A 356 -41.08 -2.63 0.98
CA PRO A 356 -41.10 -3.00 -0.42
C PRO A 356 -40.82 -1.80 -1.35
N GLY A 357 -39.85 -1.96 -2.25
CA GLY A 357 -39.43 -0.91 -3.19
C GLY A 357 -38.34 0.03 -2.68
N LEU A 358 -37.84 -0.15 -1.45
CA LEU A 358 -36.70 0.60 -0.92
C LEU A 358 -35.39 -0.16 -1.12
N LEU A 359 -34.41 0.48 -1.78
CA LEU A 359 -33.03 0.01 -1.76
C LEU A 359 -32.43 0.37 -0.38
N ALA A 360 -32.14 -0.66 0.42
CA ALA A 360 -31.57 -0.50 1.76
C ALA A 360 -30.22 -1.22 1.85
N THR A 361 -29.27 -0.66 1.13
CA THR A 361 -27.88 -1.10 1.09
C THR A 361 -27.01 -0.15 1.89
N TYR A 362 -26.01 -0.71 2.58
CA TYR A 362 -25.09 0.04 3.40
C TYR A 362 -23.67 -0.44 3.11
N SER A 363 -22.71 0.48 3.16
CA SER A 363 -21.30 0.15 3.02
C SER A 363 -20.47 0.97 4.00
N GLY A 364 -19.33 0.45 4.39
CA GLY A 364 -18.38 1.15 5.24
C GLY A 364 -16.96 0.73 4.95
N LEU A 365 -16.02 1.63 5.25
CA LEU A 365 -14.60 1.44 5.06
C LEU A 365 -13.87 1.99 6.29
N TRP A 366 -12.91 1.23 6.80
CA TRP A 366 -12.08 1.68 7.90
C TRP A 366 -10.62 1.29 7.66
N LYS A 367 -9.73 2.26 7.87
CA LYS A 367 -8.28 2.04 7.83
C LYS A 367 -7.89 0.91 8.78
N HIS A 368 -6.88 0.15 8.38
CA HIS A 368 -6.29 -0.86 9.23
C HIS A 368 -5.86 -0.31 10.58
N LYS A 369 -6.19 -1.04 11.64
CA LYS A 369 -5.56 -0.85 12.94
C LYS A 369 -4.25 -1.64 12.90
N GLY A 370 -3.15 -1.11 13.41
CA GLY A 370 -1.86 -1.77 13.33
C GLY A 370 -1.06 -1.60 14.61
N SER A 371 -0.27 -2.62 14.95
CA SER A 371 0.77 -2.55 15.96
C SER A 371 2.12 -2.25 15.30
N ARG A 372 3.10 -1.84 16.10
CA ARG A 372 4.49 -1.65 15.66
C ARG A 372 5.43 -2.34 16.64
N LEU A 373 6.47 -2.92 16.08
CA LEU A 373 7.58 -3.47 16.84
C LEU A 373 8.90 -2.94 16.27
N CYS A 374 9.83 -2.60 17.15
CA CYS A 374 11.18 -2.18 16.78
C CYS A 374 12.19 -2.67 17.82
N SER A 375 13.41 -2.94 17.39
CA SER A 375 14.55 -3.18 18.27
C SER A 375 15.30 -1.86 18.50
N GLY A 376 15.91 -1.67 19.67
CA GLY A 376 16.59 -0.42 20.04
C GLY A 376 16.02 0.25 21.29
N SER A 377 15.90 1.59 21.26
CA SER A 377 15.29 2.38 22.34
C SER A 377 13.75 2.34 22.34
N CYS A 378 13.18 1.60 21.39
CA CYS A 378 11.77 1.27 21.23
C CYS A 378 11.12 0.33 22.26
N LEU A 379 11.88 -0.23 23.21
CA LEU A 379 11.39 -1.20 24.21
C LEU A 379 11.15 -0.56 25.59
#